data_AF-J8FBS6-F1
#
_entry.id   AF-J8FBS6-F1
#
_cell.length_a   1.000
_cell.length_b   1.000
_cell.length_c   1.000
_cell.angle_alpha   90.00
_cell.angle_beta   90.00
_cell.angle_gamma   90.00
#
_symmetry.space_group_name_H-M   'P 1'
#
loop_
_entity.id
_entity.type
_entity.pdbx_description
1 polymer ?
#
loop_
_entity_poly.entity_id
_entity_poly.type
_entity_poly.pdbx_seq_one_letter_code
_entity_poly.pdbx_strand_id
1 'polypeptide(L)'
;MTPFMPKLVYFEPRALEYPLGKELYEKFTKMGLEIRETTSHNQIRNLPGENELQKYRNAKATLVVGVRKTLKFDTSKPSAEYAIPLATGCMGHCHYCYLQTTLGNKPYVRRVCESR
;
A
#
# COMPACT_ATOMS: atom_id res chain seq x y z
N MET A 1 1.92 -6.58 21.83
CA MET A 1 1.36 -6.45 20.45
C MET A 1 2.52 -6.10 19.53
N THR A 2 2.79 -6.89 18.50
CA THR A 2 3.86 -6.60 17.52
C THR A 2 3.33 -5.63 16.46
N PRO A 3 3.99 -4.47 16.23
CA PRO A 3 3.56 -3.54 15.19
C PRO A 3 3.82 -4.13 13.80
N PHE A 4 3.01 -3.74 12.82
CA PHE A 4 3.22 -4.13 11.43
C PHE A 4 4.53 -3.54 10.90
N MET A 5 5.41 -4.41 10.40
CA MET A 5 6.61 -4.04 9.67
C MET A 5 6.60 -4.72 8.29
N PRO A 6 6.68 -3.96 7.18
CA PRO A 6 6.74 -4.54 5.86
C PRO A 6 8.08 -5.23 5.64
N LYS A 7 8.08 -6.31 4.84
CA LYS A 7 9.30 -6.98 4.38
C LYS A 7 9.85 -6.39 3.10
N LEU A 8 8.96 -5.81 2.29
CA LEU A 8 9.26 -5.23 0.98
C LEU A 8 8.54 -3.88 0.87
N VAL A 9 9.23 -2.87 0.37
CA VAL A 9 8.63 -1.55 0.16
C VAL A 9 8.79 -1.12 -1.29
N TYR A 10 7.68 -0.71 -1.90
CA TYR A 10 7.68 -0.09 -3.23
C TYR A 10 7.46 1.42 -3.11
N PHE A 11 8.22 2.20 -3.86
CA PHE A 11 8.04 3.65 -3.96
C PHE A 11 7.72 4.06 -5.40
N GLU A 12 6.74 4.95 -5.55
CA GLU A 12 6.64 5.76 -6.76
C GLU A 12 7.69 6.89 -6.72
N PRO A 13 8.35 7.23 -7.86
CA PRO A 13 9.34 8.31 -7.89
C PRO A 13 8.79 9.63 -7.37
N ARG A 14 7.52 9.92 -7.72
CA ARG A 14 6.82 11.14 -7.29
C ARG A 14 6.51 11.17 -5.79
N ALA A 15 6.48 10.01 -5.12
CA ALA A 15 6.27 10.00 -3.68
C ALA A 15 7.44 10.64 -2.93
N LEU A 16 8.67 10.56 -3.48
CA LEU A 16 9.87 11.18 -2.91
C LEU A 16 9.85 12.72 -2.99
N GLU A 17 8.93 13.32 -3.76
CA GLU A 17 8.74 14.77 -3.78
C GLU A 17 8.05 15.28 -2.50
N TYR A 18 7.32 14.39 -1.80
CA TYR A 18 6.53 14.73 -0.62
C TYR A 18 7.31 14.49 0.69
N PRO A 19 7.09 15.31 1.74
CA PRO A 19 7.76 15.14 3.02
C PRO A 19 7.60 13.74 3.61
N LEU A 20 6.38 13.19 3.54
CA LEU A 20 6.08 11.85 4.04
C LEU A 20 6.83 10.76 3.26
N GLY A 21 6.97 10.90 1.94
CA GLY A 21 7.68 9.93 1.13
C GLY A 21 9.18 9.93 1.43
N LYS A 22 9.78 11.12 1.61
CA LYS A 22 11.19 11.26 2.03
C LYS A 22 11.44 10.63 3.40
N GLU A 23 10.59 10.96 4.38
CA GLU A 23 10.70 10.42 5.74
C GLU A 23 10.63 8.89 5.74
N LEU A 24 9.67 8.32 5.01
CA LEU A 24 9.51 6.87 4.92
C LEU A 24 10.68 6.21 4.18
N TYR A 25 11.17 6.82 3.10
CA TYR A 25 12.30 6.31 2.34
C TYR A 25 13.56 6.26 3.22
N GLU A 26 13.89 7.34 3.92
CA GLU A 26 15.02 7.38 4.86
C GLU A 26 14.86 6.36 5.99
N LYS A 27 13.66 6.24 6.56
CA LYS A 27 13.37 5.29 7.64
C LYS A 27 13.59 3.84 7.18
N PHE A 28 13.05 3.46 6.02
CA PHE A 28 13.19 2.09 5.51
C PHE A 28 14.62 1.77 5.04
N THR A 29 15.33 2.77 4.52
CA THR A 29 16.74 2.66 4.15
C THR A 29 17.62 2.41 5.38
N LYS A 30 17.42 3.19 6.46
CA LYS A 30 18.14 3.02 7.73
C LYS A 30 17.89 1.66 8.39
N MET A 31 16.70 1.08 8.17
CA MET A 31 16.36 -0.26 8.66
C MET A 31 16.87 -1.39 7.76
N GLY A 32 17.49 -1.09 6.61
CA GLY A 32 18.02 -2.08 5.68
C GLY A 32 16.95 -2.92 4.99
N LEU A 33 15.73 -2.38 4.82
CA LEU A 33 14.66 -3.08 4.11
C LEU A 33 14.88 -3.03 2.59
N GLU A 34 14.35 -4.04 1.89
CA GLU A 34 14.37 -4.06 0.44
C GLU A 34 13.40 -2.99 -0.11
N ILE A 35 13.95 -2.00 -0.80
CA ILE A 35 13.21 -0.93 -1.45
C ILE A 35 13.27 -1.13 -2.96
N ARG A 36 12.10 -1.11 -3.62
CA ARG A 36 11.97 -1.19 -5.07
C ARG A 36 11.23 0.03 -5.60
N GLU A 37 11.56 0.43 -6.81
CA GLU A 37 10.83 1.48 -7.50
C GLU A 37 9.70 0.90 -8.35
N THR A 38 8.57 1.60 -8.42
CA THR A 38 7.46 1.27 -9.30
C THR A 38 6.96 2.52 -10.01
N THR A 39 6.59 2.38 -11.28
CA THR A 39 6.00 3.48 -12.06
C THR A 39 4.59 3.84 -11.59
N SER A 40 3.87 2.88 -11.01
CA SER A 40 2.50 3.08 -10.55
C SER A 40 2.19 2.20 -9.34
N HIS A 41 1.67 2.80 -8.28
CA HIS A 41 1.17 2.14 -7.08
C HIS A 41 -0.05 1.25 -7.37
N ASN A 42 -0.64 1.35 -8.58
CA ASN A 42 -1.71 0.48 -9.04
C ASN A 42 -1.22 -0.75 -9.80
N GLN A 43 0.03 -0.79 -10.26
CA GLN A 43 0.58 -1.88 -11.05
C GLN A 43 1.97 -2.29 -10.54
N ILE A 44 1.98 -3.15 -9.54
CA ILE A 44 3.23 -3.69 -9.00
C ILE A 44 3.63 -4.92 -9.79
N ARG A 45 4.79 -4.82 -10.44
CA ARG A 45 5.43 -5.93 -11.13
C ARG A 45 6.39 -6.65 -10.17
N ASN A 46 6.54 -7.95 -10.36
CA ASN A 46 7.52 -8.79 -9.65
C ASN A 46 7.30 -8.95 -8.13
N LEU A 47 6.06 -9.18 -7.69
CA LEU A 47 5.82 -9.70 -6.34
C LEU A 47 6.45 -11.10 -6.24
N PRO A 48 7.25 -11.39 -5.20
CA PRO A 48 7.86 -12.70 -5.03
C PRO A 48 6.78 -13.77 -4.78
N GLY A 49 6.98 -14.96 -5.34
CA GLY A 49 6.10 -16.12 -5.18
C GLY A 49 5.76 -16.77 -6.52
N GLU A 50 5.74 -18.10 -6.54
CA GLU A 50 5.43 -18.89 -7.74
C GLU A 50 3.91 -19.10 -7.85
N ASN A 51 3.26 -19.41 -6.73
CA ASN A 51 1.83 -19.65 -6.62
C ASN A 51 1.05 -18.39 -6.21
N GLU A 52 -0.24 -18.30 -6.59
CA GLU A 52 -1.11 -17.17 -6.23
C GLU A 52 -1.23 -16.96 -4.72
N LEU A 53 -1.31 -18.05 -3.94
CA LEU A 53 -1.36 -17.98 -2.48
C LEU A 53 -0.08 -17.36 -1.88
N GLN A 54 1.09 -17.71 -2.43
CA GLN A 54 2.36 -17.13 -1.99
C GLN A 54 2.45 -15.65 -2.35
N LYS A 55 2.06 -15.28 -3.58
CA LYS A 55 1.97 -13.89 -4.02
C LYS A 55 1.02 -13.08 -3.12
N TYR A 56 -0.12 -13.65 -2.73
CA TYR A 56 -1.06 -13.01 -1.80
C TYR A 56 -0.46 -12.76 -0.41
N ARG A 57 0.21 -13.75 0.17
CA ARG A 57 0.88 -13.61 1.49
C ARG A 57 2.00 -12.58 1.44
N ASN A 58 2.83 -12.62 0.40
CA ASN A 58 3.93 -11.68 0.24
C ASN A 58 3.43 -10.25 -0.02
N ALA A 59 2.36 -10.10 -0.79
CA ALA A 59 1.72 -8.80 -0.99
C ALA A 59 1.21 -8.20 0.33
N LYS A 60 0.61 -8.98 1.22
CA LYS A 60 0.16 -8.49 2.54
C LYS A 60 1.30 -8.05 3.47
N ALA A 61 2.51 -8.54 3.22
CA ALA A 61 3.73 -8.09 3.89
C ALA A 61 4.46 -6.96 3.12
N THR A 62 3.87 -6.45 2.03
CA THR A 62 4.46 -5.42 1.17
C THR A 62 3.75 -4.08 1.41
N LEU A 63 4.56 -3.02 1.59
CA LEU A 63 4.08 -1.64 1.66
C LEU A 63 4.38 -0.91 0.35
N VAL A 64 3.47 -0.05 -0.07
CA VAL A 64 3.56 0.67 -1.34
C VAL A 64 3.27 2.12 -1.06
N VAL A 65 4.26 2.97 -1.29
CA VAL A 65 4.16 4.41 -1.08
C VAL A 65 3.96 5.07 -2.44
N GLY A 66 2.81 5.68 -2.62
CA GLY A 66 2.43 6.35 -3.87
C GLY A 66 1.86 7.73 -3.64
N VAL A 67 1.49 8.41 -4.73
CA VAL A 67 0.81 9.70 -4.70
C VAL A 67 -0.62 9.50 -5.18
N ARG A 68 -1.59 10.02 -4.43
CA ARG A 68 -2.97 9.95 -4.86
C ARG A 68 -3.24 10.97 -5.96
N LYS A 69 -3.80 10.51 -7.08
CA LYS A 69 -4.17 11.36 -8.23
C LYS A 69 -5.67 11.66 -8.30
N THR A 70 -6.50 10.86 -7.64
CA THR A 70 -7.96 11.00 -7.68
C THR A 70 -8.44 11.95 -6.60
N LEU A 71 -9.03 13.08 -7.00
CA LEU A 71 -9.58 14.09 -6.09
C LEU A 71 -10.98 13.75 -5.56
N LYS A 72 -11.75 12.91 -6.27
CA LYS A 72 -13.10 12.50 -5.85
C LYS A 72 -13.04 11.56 -4.66
N PHE A 73 -13.89 11.81 -3.66
CA PHE A 73 -14.07 10.96 -2.50
C PHE A 73 -15.29 10.06 -2.69
N ASP A 74 -15.14 8.79 -2.37
CA ASP A 74 -16.23 7.82 -2.42
C ASP A 74 -17.13 7.97 -1.20
N THR A 75 -18.42 7.71 -1.35
CA THR A 75 -19.37 7.80 -0.24
C THR A 75 -19.28 6.59 0.68
N SER A 76 -19.38 6.80 1.99
CA SER A 76 -19.21 5.74 3.01
C SER A 76 -20.47 5.50 3.85
N LYS A 77 -21.65 5.60 3.25
CA LYS A 77 -22.92 5.37 3.96
C LYS A 77 -23.06 3.88 4.34
N PRO A 78 -23.59 3.56 5.54
CA PRO A 78 -24.20 4.44 6.54
C PRO A 78 -23.22 5.08 7.53
N SER A 79 -21.92 4.80 7.43
CA SER A 79 -20.93 5.25 8.42
C SER A 79 -20.64 6.75 8.35
N ALA A 80 -20.48 7.29 7.14
CA ALA A 80 -20.12 8.69 6.91
C ALA A 80 -20.49 9.13 5.49
N GLU A 81 -20.48 10.44 5.25
CA GLU A 81 -20.72 11.03 3.93
C GLU A 81 -19.64 10.61 2.92
N TYR A 82 -18.37 10.60 3.33
CA TYR A 82 -17.21 10.32 2.47
C TYR A 82 -16.16 9.47 3.18
N ALA A 83 -15.49 8.59 2.42
CA ALA A 83 -14.29 7.88 2.86
C ALA A 83 -13.06 8.69 2.45
N ILE A 84 -12.25 9.12 3.43
CA ILE A 84 -10.98 9.82 3.20
C ILE A 84 -9.88 8.78 2.85
N PRO A 85 -9.37 8.74 1.60
CA PRO A 85 -8.44 7.72 1.17
C PRO A 85 -6.99 8.06 1.50
N LEU A 86 -6.60 7.79 2.76
CA LEU A 86 -5.23 7.92 3.24
C LEU A 86 -4.39 6.65 2.99
N ALA A 87 -5.05 5.50 3.01
CA ALA A 87 -4.44 4.20 2.81
C ALA A 87 -5.42 3.24 2.14
N THR A 88 -4.90 2.15 1.58
CA THR A 88 -5.73 1.08 1.02
C THR A 88 -5.05 -0.27 1.22
N GLY A 89 -5.81 -1.29 1.61
CA GLY A 89 -5.27 -2.62 1.89
C GLY A 89 -4.96 -2.82 3.38
N CYS A 90 -4.70 -4.07 3.75
CA CYS A 90 -4.48 -4.48 5.14
C CYS A 90 -3.58 -5.71 5.21
N MET A 91 -2.74 -5.77 6.24
CA MET A 91 -1.85 -6.89 6.55
C MET A 91 -2.59 -8.10 7.16
N GLY A 92 -3.82 -7.92 7.63
CA GLY A 92 -4.61 -8.98 8.26
C GLY A 92 -5.09 -10.06 7.28
N HIS A 93 -5.28 -11.28 7.78
CA HIS A 93 -5.73 -12.44 7.01
C HIS A 93 -7.14 -12.89 7.41
N CYS A 94 -8.06 -11.97 7.66
CA CYS A 94 -9.44 -12.33 7.98
C CYS A 94 -10.07 -13.08 6.80
N HIS A 95 -10.52 -14.32 7.03
CA HIS A 95 -11.10 -15.16 5.97
C HIS A 95 -12.36 -14.53 5.36
N TYR A 96 -13.11 -13.75 6.15
CA TYR A 96 -14.33 -13.06 5.76
C TYR A 96 -14.10 -11.62 5.25
N CYS A 97 -12.86 -11.24 4.91
CA CYS A 97 -12.56 -9.86 4.53
C CYS A 97 -13.19 -9.51 3.18
N TYR A 98 -14.19 -8.62 3.18
CA TYR A 98 -14.83 -8.12 1.96
C TYR A 98 -13.85 -7.41 0.99
N LEU A 99 -12.74 -6.87 1.51
CA LEU A 99 -11.72 -6.24 0.67
C LEU A 99 -11.05 -7.23 -0.28
N GLN A 100 -11.15 -8.55 -0.06
CA GLN A 100 -10.63 -9.54 -1.01
C GLN A 100 -11.36 -9.46 -2.35
N THR A 101 -12.67 -9.22 -2.35
CA THR A 101 -13.45 -9.08 -3.59
C THR A 101 -13.44 -7.64 -4.09
N THR A 102 -13.37 -6.64 -3.21
CA THR A 102 -13.33 -5.22 -3.60
C THR A 102 -11.96 -4.77 -4.14
N LEU A 103 -10.86 -5.16 -3.49
CA LEU A 103 -9.50 -4.81 -3.90
C LEU A 103 -8.85 -5.87 -4.79
N GLY A 104 -9.51 -7.02 -4.96
CA GLY A 104 -9.19 -8.08 -5.93
C GLY A 104 -7.68 -8.30 -6.09
N ASN A 105 -7.17 -7.86 -7.24
CA ASN A 105 -5.78 -8.07 -7.69
C ASN A 105 -4.73 -7.23 -6.95
N LYS A 106 -5.11 -6.47 -5.91
CA LYS A 106 -4.21 -5.56 -5.16
C LYS A 106 -4.22 -5.83 -3.65
N PRO A 107 -3.74 -7.00 -3.20
CA PRO A 107 -3.74 -7.37 -1.78
C PRO A 107 -2.69 -6.66 -0.90
N TYR A 108 -1.84 -5.82 -1.49
CA TYR A 108 -0.77 -5.09 -0.80
C TYR A 108 -1.24 -3.81 -0.10
N VAL A 109 -0.49 -3.39 0.92
CA VAL A 109 -0.81 -2.18 1.69
C VAL A 109 -0.29 -0.96 0.94
N ARG A 110 -1.18 -0.03 0.61
CA ARG A 110 -0.86 1.25 -0.01
C ARG A 110 -1.00 2.38 1.00
N ARG A 111 0.01 3.24 1.04
CA ARG A 111 -0.04 4.52 1.73
C ARG A 111 0.14 5.61 0.70
N VAL A 112 -0.80 6.54 0.64
CA VAL A 112 -0.72 7.65 -0.30
C VAL A 112 -0.16 8.89 0.38
N CYS A 113 0.75 9.57 -0.30
CA CYS A 113 1.18 10.92 0.03
C CYS A 113 0.12 11.88 -0.50
N GLU A 114 -0.33 12.78 0.35
CA GLU A 114 -1.31 13.80 0.02
C GLU A 114 -0.61 14.95 -0.71
N SER A 115 -1.06 15.26 -1.93
CA SER A 115 -0.76 16.56 -2.53
C SER A 115 -1.67 17.58 -1.88
N ARG A 116 -1.07 18.55 -1.18
CA ARG A 116 -1.79 19.75 -0.74
C ARG A 116 -2.58 20.36 -1.88
#